data_AF-A0A6G0SJH3-F1
#
_entry.id   AF-A0A6G0SJH3-F1
#
_cell.length_a   1.000
_cell.length_b   1.000
_cell.length_c   1.000
_cell.angle_alpha   90.00
_cell.angle_beta   90.00
_cell.angle_gamma   90.00
#
_symmetry.space_group_name_H-M   'P 1'
#
loop_
_entity.id
_entity.type
_entity.pdbx_description
1 polymer ?
#
loop_
_entity_poly.entity_id
_entity_poly.type
_entity_poly.pdbx_seq_one_letter_code
_entity_poly.pdbx_strand_id
1 'polypeptide(L)' 'MALYDMSVIINYVLTTTGHSTLCYVGNSEGTMQAFAGFSVDQELARKVSYFGALAPVAYLGHITSSIF' A
#
# COMPACT_ATOMS: atom_id res chain seq x y z
N MET A 1 1.68 -0.30 10.26
CA MET A 1 1.16 0.63 9.23
C MET A 1 0.18 0.00 8.25
N ALA A 2 0.48 -1.16 7.65
CA ALA A 2 -0.38 -1.77 6.62
C ALA A 2 -1.87 -1.93 7.01
N LEU A 3 -2.16 -2.35 8.25
CA LEU A 3 -3.53 -2.63 8.71
C LEU A 3 -4.30 -1.40 9.21
N TYR A 4 -3.60 -0.38 9.70
CA TYR A 4 -4.24 0.76 10.37
C TYR A 4 -4.10 2.03 9.53
N ASP A 5 -2.86 2.45 9.28
CA ASP A 5 -2.54 3.68 8.58
C ASP A 5 -3.11 3.67 7.15
N MET A 6 -2.99 2.57 6.41
CA MET A 6 -3.48 2.53 5.02
C MET A 6 -4.98 2.75 4.93
N SER A 7 -5.76 2.07 5.78
CA SER A 7 -7.21 2.23 5.80
C SER A 7 -7.60 3.65 6.18
N VAL A 8 -6.96 4.23 7.20
CA VAL A 8 -7.26 5.61 7.63
C VAL A 8 -6.91 6.61 6.54
N ILE A 9 -5.71 6.53 5.95
CA ILE A 9 -5.23 7.49 4.96
C ILE A 9 -6.06 7.41 3.67
N ILE A 10 -6.30 6.21 3.14
CA ILE A 10 -7.08 6.04 1.91
C ILE A 10 -8.51 6.56 2.12
N ASN A 11 -9.17 6.17 3.21
CA ASN A 11 -10.53 6.65 3.49
C ASN A 11 -10.57 8.17 3.70
N TYR A 12 -9.57 8.74 4.37
CA TYR A 12 -9.47 10.19 4.54
C TYR A 12 -9.36 10.91 3.19
N VAL A 13 -8.49 10.46 2.29
CA VAL A 13 -8.33 11.05 0.95
C VAL A 13 -9.63 10.94 0.14
N LEU A 14 -10.27 9.77 0.13
CA LEU A 14 -11.53 9.56 -0.62
C LEU A 14 -12.66 10.43 -0.07
N THR A 15 -12.79 10.52 1.26
CA THR A 15 -13.79 11.37 1.91
C THR A 15 -13.54 12.85 1.61
N THR A 16 -12.28 13.28 1.67
CA THR A 16 -11.90 14.69 1.46
C THR A 16 -12.09 15.12 0.01
N THR A 17 -11.80 14.23 -0.95
CA THR A 17 -11.87 14.54 -2.39
C THR A 17 -13.22 14.21 -3.02
N GLY A 18 -14.03 13.35 -2.40
CA GLY A 18 -15.30 12.87 -2.94
C GLY A 18 -15.16 11.78 -4.02
N HIS A 19 -13.95 11.28 -4.28
CA HIS A 19 -13.74 10.17 -5.22
C HIS A 19 -14.07 8.82 -4.58
N SER A 20 -14.53 7.87 -5.39
CA SER A 20 -14.81 6.49 -4.95
C SER A 20 -13.56 5.60 -4.91
N THR A 21 -12.54 5.93 -5.69
CA THR A 21 -11.26 5.22 -5.75
C THR A 21 -10.09 6.19 -5.96
N LEU A 22 -8.87 5.73 -5.68
CA LEU A 22 -7.63 6.48 -5.95
C LEU A 22 -6.54 5.59 -6.55
N CYS A 23 -5.53 6.21 -7.16
CA CYS A 23 -4.29 5.53 -7.53
C CYS A 23 -3.31 5.56 -6.36
N TYR A 24 -2.80 4.40 -5.95
CA TYR A 24 -1.75 4.31 -4.93
C TYR A 24 -0.40 4.07 -5.61
N VAL A 25 0.60 4.90 -5.31
CA VAL A 25 1.98 4.71 -5.78
C VAL A 25 2.88 4.57 -4.55
N GLY A 26 3.46 3.39 -4.37
CA GLY A 26 4.35 3.09 -3.25
C GLY A 26 5.79 2.94 -3.74
N ASN A 27 6.76 3.33 -2.90
CA ASN A 27 8.18 3.07 -3.13
C ASN A 27 8.78 2.28 -1.95
N SER A 28 9.61 1.27 -2.22
CA SER A 28 10.30 0.49 -1.17
C SER A 28 9.31 -0.05 -0.12
N GLU A 29 9.46 0.31 1.16
CA GLU A 29 8.53 -0.08 2.23
C GLU A 29 7.07 0.31 1.95
N GLY A 30 6.82 1.42 1.25
CA GLY A 30 5.46 1.81 0.83
C GLY A 30 4.76 0.74 0.00
N THR A 31 5.53 -0.02 -0.79
CA THR A 31 4.98 -1.17 -1.54
C THR A 31 4.70 -2.36 -0.62
N MET A 32 5.56 -2.63 0.37
CA MET A 32 5.37 -3.68 1.36
C MET A 32 4.08 -3.45 2.16
N GLN A 33 3.86 -2.20 2.58
CA GLN A 33 2.64 -1.81 3.27
C GLN A 33 1.41 -2.09 2.41
N ALA A 34 1.43 -1.70 1.14
CA ALA A 34 0.33 -1.95 0.19
C ALA A 34 0.09 -3.44 -0.05
N PHE A 35 1.13 -4.24 -0.28
CA PHE A 35 0.98 -5.70 -0.44
C PHE A 35 0.38 -6.34 0.81
N ALA A 36 0.85 -5.97 2.00
CA ALA A 36 0.32 -6.50 3.25
C ALA A 36 -1.12 -6.05 3.53
N GLY A 37 -1.43 -4.77 3.30
CA GLY A 37 -2.77 -4.21 3.51
C GLY A 37 -3.80 -4.79 2.55
N PHE A 38 -3.50 -4.79 1.25
CA PHE A 38 -4.44 -5.24 0.22
C PHE A 38 -4.61 -6.76 0.17
N SER A 39 -3.67 -7.56 0.69
CA SER A 39 -3.86 -9.01 0.79
C SER A 39 -4.81 -9.41 1.92
N VAL A 40 -4.86 -8.62 3.00
CA VAL A 40 -5.69 -8.89 4.19
C VAL A 40 -7.06 -8.19 4.11
N ASP A 41 -7.12 -6.98 3.57
CA ASP A 41 -8.35 -6.18 3.46
C ASP A 41 -8.72 -5.93 2.00
N GLN A 42 -9.60 -6.78 1.47
CA GLN A 42 -10.09 -6.68 0.08
C GLN A 42 -11.05 -5.50 -0.12
N GLU A 43 -11.72 -5.01 0.93
CA GLU A 43 -12.58 -3.83 0.82
C GLU A 43 -11.74 -2.56 0.66
N LEU A 44 -10.59 -2.49 1.33
CA LEU A 44 -9.60 -1.45 1.09
C LEU A 44 -9.00 -1.57 -0.32
N ALA A 45 -8.63 -2.78 -0.75
CA ALA A 45 -8.03 -3.00 -2.06
C ALA A 45 -8.93 -2.52 -3.21
N ARG A 46 -10.25 -2.73 -3.11
CA ARG A 46 -11.24 -2.26 -4.11
C ARG A 46 -11.34 -0.73 -4.22
N LYS A 47 -10.87 0.01 -3.21
CA LYS A 47 -10.81 1.48 -3.24
C LYS A 47 -9.57 2.00 -3.99
N VAL A 48 -8.67 1.12 -4.42
CA VAL A 48 -7.47 1.47 -5.18
C VAL A 48 -7.65 1.02 -6.63
N SER A 49 -7.80 1.96 -7.56
CA SER A 49 -8.02 1.68 -8.98
C SER A 49 -6.74 1.27 -9.72
N TYR A 50 -5.59 1.68 -9.21
CA TYR A 50 -4.27 1.34 -9.73
C TYR A 50 -3.25 1.33 -8.60
N PHE A 51 -2.41 0.29 -8.56
CA PHE A 51 -1.26 0.22 -7.65
C PHE A 51 0.05 0.24 -8.46
N GLY A 52 0.77 1.36 -8.40
CA GLY A 52 2.13 1.49 -8.93
C GLY A 52 3.16 1.14 -7.86
N ALA A 53 3.88 0.04 -8.03
CA ALA A 53 4.92 -0.39 -7.09
C ALA A 53 6.32 -0.07 -7.63
N LEU A 54 6.98 0.93 -7.04
CA LEU A 54 8.35 1.34 -7.36
C LEU A 54 9.33 0.69 -6.37
N ALA A 55 10.40 0.05 -6.88
CA ALA A 55 11.33 -0.73 -6.07
C ALA A 55 10.60 -1.67 -5.06
N PRO A 56 9.77 -2.61 -5.55
CA PRO A 56 8.86 -3.37 -4.72
C PRO A 56 9.58 -4.25 -3.70
N VAL A 57 9.07 -4.28 -2.46
CA VAL A 57 9.58 -5.10 -1.37
C VAL A 57 8.45 -5.99 -0.85
N ALA A 58 8.63 -7.30 -1.01
CA ALA A 58 7.74 -8.33 -0.45
C ALA A 58 8.52 -9.49 0.20
N TYR A 59 9.74 -9.76 -0.28
CA TYR A 59 10.64 -10.77 0.25
C TYR A 59 12.08 -10.23 0.23
N LEU A 60 12.84 -10.53 1.28
CA LEU A 60 14.18 -9.96 1.52
C LEU A 60 15.31 -11.00 1.51
N GLY A 61 15.05 -12.29 1.32
CA GLY A 61 16.06 -13.33 1.54
C GLY A 61 17.26 -13.37 0.57
N HIS A 62 17.28 -12.53 -0.46
CA HIS A 62 18.41 -12.39 -1.39
C HIS A 62 19.07 -11.01 -1.36
N ILE A 63 18.75 -10.16 -0.38
CA ILE A 63 19.46 -8.89 -0.24
C ILE A 63 20.88 -9.14 0.29
N THR A 64 21.82 -8.35 -0.17
CA THR A 64 23.23 -8.43 0.26
C THR A 64 23.55 -7.49 1.43
N SER A 65 22.59 -6.63 1.78
CA SER A 65 22.72 -5.73 2.92
C SER A 65 22.73 -6.54 4.22
N SER A 66 23.66 -6.23 5.12
CA SER A 66 23.79 -6.88 6.43
C SER A 66 22.92 -6.27 7.53
N ILE A 67 22.28 -5.13 7.24
CA ILE A 67 21.47 -4.36 8.19
C ILE A 67 19.95 -4.50 7.96
N PHE A 68 19.56 -5.27 6.94
CA PHE A 68 18.18 -5.57 6.60
C PHE A 68 17.99 -7.09 6.56
#